data_AF-A0A3B0UF89-F1
#
_entry.id   AF-A0A3B0UF89-F1
#
_cell.length_a   1.000
_cell.length_b   1.000
_cell.length_c   1.000
_cell.angle_alpha   90.00
_cell.angle_beta   90.00
_cell.angle_gamma   90.00
#
_symmetry.space_group_name_H-M   'P 1'
#
loop_
_entity.id
_entity.type
_entity.pdbx_description
1 polymer ?
#
loop_
_entity_poly.entity_id
_entity_poly.type
_entity_poly.pdbx_seq_one_letter_code
_entity_poly.pdbx_strand_id
1 'polypeptide(L)'
;VLVSILFFIIYYVISIGGEKYAKSGILPVFQGVWMANILLFPIGIFFLRQAKNDARLFEVDYYLVAISNFVIWAKQKSGGKK
;
A
#
# COMPACT_ATOMS: atom_id res chain seq x y z
N VAL A 1 4.98 -6.44 -4.69
CA VAL A 1 5.67 -6.32 -6.01
C VAL A 1 4.71 -5.90 -7.12
N LEU A 2 3.60 -6.62 -7.37
CA LEU A 2 2.63 -6.27 -8.44
C LEU A 2 2.10 -4.83 -8.38
N VAL A 3 1.72 -4.34 -7.19
CA VAL A 3 1.21 -2.97 -7.00
C VAL A 3 2.24 -1.91 -7.43
N SER A 4 3.52 -2.13 -7.14
CA SER A 4 4.60 -1.21 -7.53
C SER A 4 4.80 -1.15 -9.03
N ILE A 5 4.68 -2.31 -9.72
CA ILE A 5 4.77 -2.37 -11.19
C ILE A 5 3.62 -1.59 -11.82
N LEU A 6 2.40 -1.73 -11.29
CA LEU A 6 1.24 -0.99 -11.77
C LEU A 6 1.44 0.54 -11.61
N PHE A 7 1.89 0.98 -10.43
CA PHE A 7 2.22 2.39 -10.19
C PHE A 7 3.30 2.91 -11.14
N PHE A 8 4.32 2.10 -11.43
CA PHE A 8 5.40 2.47 -12.35
C PHE A 8 4.91 2.61 -13.80
N ILE A 9 4.05 1.72 -14.27
CA ILE A 9 3.45 1.81 -15.61
C ILE A 9 2.61 3.07 -15.75
N ILE A 10 1.75 3.36 -14.76
CA ILE A 10 0.91 4.57 -14.74
C ILE A 10 1.79 5.83 -14.76
N TYR A 11 2.80 5.88 -13.90
CA TYR A 11 3.79 6.96 -13.88
C TYR A 11 4.41 7.18 -15.25
N TYR A 12 4.87 6.10 -15.89
CA TYR A 12 5.56 6.17 -17.18
C TYR A 12 4.66 6.68 -18.30
N VAL A 13 3.41 6.20 -18.37
CA VAL A 13 2.42 6.65 -19.36
C VAL A 13 2.14 8.15 -19.21
N ILE A 14 1.93 8.62 -17.97
CA ILE A 14 1.68 10.04 -17.70
C ILE A 14 2.92 10.88 -18.01
N SER A 15 4.12 10.38 -17.69
CA SER A 15 5.39 11.06 -17.96
C SER A 15 5.60 11.27 -19.46
N ILE A 16 5.38 10.24 -20.29
CA ILE A 16 5.47 10.36 -21.75
C ILE A 16 4.42 11.36 -22.27
N GLY A 17 3.20 11.30 -21.76
CA GLY A 17 2.15 12.25 -22.11
C GLY A 17 2.53 13.70 -21.77
N GLY A 18 3.07 13.93 -20.57
CA GLY A 18 3.54 15.22 -20.10
C GLY A 18 4.71 15.77 -20.92
N GLU A 19 5.68 14.92 -21.26
CA GLU A 19 6.77 15.29 -22.17
C GLU A 19 6.27 15.67 -23.55
N LYS A 20 5.29 14.93 -24.08
CA LYS A 20 4.69 15.24 -25.38
C LYS A 20 4.00 16.60 -25.34
N TYR A 21 3.23 16.90 -24.29
CA TYR A 21 2.58 18.21 -24.12
C TYR A 21 3.57 19.36 -23.92
N ALA A 22 4.69 19.11 -23.24
CA ALA A 22 5.77 20.08 -23.10
C ALA A 22 6.43 20.38 -24.46
N LYS A 23 6.72 19.35 -25.26
CA LYS A 23 7.32 19.50 -26.59
C LYS A 23 6.38 20.16 -27.61
N SER A 24 5.07 19.96 -27.46
CA SER A 24 4.04 20.61 -28.29
C SER A 24 3.72 22.06 -27.88
N GLY A 25 4.36 22.59 -26.82
CA GLY A 25 4.11 23.95 -26.34
C GLY A 25 2.76 24.15 -25.66
N ILE A 26 2.02 23.07 -25.38
CA ILE A 26 0.70 23.12 -24.72
C ILE A 26 0.87 23.38 -23.22
N LEU A 27 1.90 22.78 -22.62
CA LEU A 27 2.26 22.97 -21.21
C LEU A 27 3.69 23.52 -21.11
N PRO A 28 3.97 24.39 -20.12
CA PRO A 28 5.33 24.74 -19.75
C PRO A 28 6.15 23.48 -19.43
N VAL A 29 7.41 23.43 -19.87
CA VAL A 29 8.30 22.26 -19.67
C VAL A 29 8.35 21.83 -18.21
N PHE A 30 8.43 22.80 -17.30
CA PHE A 30 8.43 22.53 -15.86
C PHE A 30 7.16 21.80 -15.40
N GLN A 31 5.98 22.24 -15.85
CA GLN A 31 4.72 21.59 -15.48
C GLN A 31 4.57 20.23 -16.16
N GLY A 32 4.93 20.11 -17.44
CA GLY A 32 4.79 18.86 -18.19
C GLY A 32 5.60 17.70 -17.61
N VAL A 33 6.84 17.96 -17.20
CA VAL A 33 7.72 16.93 -16.60
C VAL A 33 7.28 16.58 -15.17
N TRP A 34 6.80 17.55 -14.39
CA TRP A 34 6.39 17.32 -13.00
C TRP A 34 4.94 16.84 -12.85
N MET A 35 4.17 16.84 -13.93
CA MET A 35 2.75 16.46 -13.94
C MET A 35 2.51 15.08 -13.34
N ALA A 36 3.33 14.09 -13.72
CA ALA A 36 3.22 12.73 -13.20
C ALA A 36 3.42 12.68 -11.68
N ASN A 37 4.42 13.39 -11.16
CA ASN A 37 4.71 13.45 -9.73
C ASN A 37 3.56 14.09 -8.95
N ILE A 38 3.06 15.24 -9.41
CA ILE A 38 1.98 15.97 -8.74
C ILE A 38 0.70 15.14 -8.70
N LEU A 39 0.39 14.41 -9.78
CA LEU A 39 -0.80 13.56 -9.84
C LEU A 39 -0.68 12.32 -8.94
N LEU A 40 0.48 11.64 -8.99
CA LEU A 40 0.69 10.40 -8.25
C LEU A 40 0.99 10.59 -6.77
N PHE A 41 1.52 11.74 -6.36
CA PHE A 41 1.88 12.00 -4.97
C PHE A 41 0.68 11.88 -3.99
N PRO A 42 -0.47 12.56 -4.19
CA PRO A 42 -1.61 12.42 -3.29
C PRO A 42 -2.20 11.01 -3.31
N ILE A 43 -2.22 10.36 -4.48
CA ILE A 43 -2.68 8.97 -4.63
C ILE A 43 -1.76 8.03 -3.85
N GLY A 44 -0.44 8.20 -3.97
CA GLY A 44 0.56 7.43 -3.25
C GLY A 44 0.42 7.59 -1.74
N ILE A 45 0.18 8.81 -1.24
CA ILE A 45 -0.08 9.05 0.18
C ILE A 45 -1.35 8.34 0.64
N PHE A 46 -2.42 8.40 -0.14
CA PHE A 46 -3.67 7.71 0.18
C PHE A 46 -3.45 6.18 0.30
N PHE A 47 -2.83 5.58 -0.71
CA PHE A 47 -2.52 4.15 -0.71
C PHE A 47 -1.54 3.75 0.40
N LEU A 48 -0.55 4.59 0.71
CA LEU A 48 0.39 4.37 1.81
C LEU A 48 -0.32 4.30 3.16
N ARG A 49 -1.28 5.19 3.40
CA ARG A 49 -2.08 5.17 4.64
C ARG A 49 -2.90 3.90 4.74
N GLN A 50 -3.53 3.50 3.64
CA GLN A 50 -4.33 2.28 3.61
C GLN A 50 -3.48 1.03 3.85
N ALA A 51 -2.36 0.89 3.13
CA ALA A 51 -1.42 -0.21 3.31
C ALA A 51 -0.85 -0.27 4.74
N LYS A 52 -0.58 0.89 5.37
CA LYS A 52 -0.09 0.95 6.76
C LYS A 52 -1.14 0.46 7.77
N ASN A 53 -2.40 0.84 7.57
CA ASN A 53 -3.48 0.41 8.46
C ASN A 53 -3.75 -1.09 8.31
N ASP A 54 -3.71 -1.62 7.09
CA ASP A 54 -3.87 -3.05 6.82
C ASP A 54 -2.69 -3.88 7.36
N ALA A 55 -1.46 -3.33 7.33
CA ALA A 55 -0.31 -3.99 7.94
C ALA A 55 -0.44 -4.14 9.46
N ARG A 56 -1.16 -3.23 10.13
CA ARG A 56 -1.37 -3.27 11.59
C ARG A 56 -2.32 -4.40 12.03
N LEU A 57 -3.18 -4.88 11.14
CA LEU A 57 -4.02 -6.06 11.39
C LEU A 57 -3.22 -7.37 11.41
N PHE A 58 -2.00 -7.38 10.89
CA PHE A 58 -1.08 -8.53 10.92
C PHE A 58 -0.06 -8.45 12.07
N GLU A 59 -0.37 -7.75 13.15
CA GLU A 59 0.48 -7.74 14.34
C GLU A 59 0.46 -9.13 15.02
N VAL A 60 1.66 -9.61 15.34
CA VAL A 60 1.93 -10.93 15.96
C VAL A 60 1.15 -11.11 17.26
N ASP A 61 0.86 -10.02 17.96
CA ASP A 61 0.09 -10.01 19.20
C ASP A 61 -1.34 -10.55 19.02
N TYR A 62 -1.99 -10.29 17.88
CA TYR A 62 -3.31 -10.86 17.62
C TYR A 62 -3.26 -12.39 17.51
N TYR A 63 -2.24 -12.92 16.84
CA TYR A 63 -2.03 -14.37 16.71
C TYR A 63 -1.61 -15.00 18.04
N LEU A 64 -0.76 -14.33 18.83
CA LEU A 64 -0.35 -14.81 20.15
C LEU A 64 -1.54 -14.90 21.12
N VAL A 65 -2.45 -13.93 21.10
CA VAL A 65 -3.68 -13.96 21.91
C VAL A 65 -4.65 -15.04 21.43
N ALA A 66 -4.81 -15.22 20.11
CA ALA A 66 -5.66 -16.27 19.57
C ALA A 66 -5.14 -17.68 19.92
N ILE A 67 -3.83 -17.90 19.83
CA ILE A 67 -3.18 -19.17 20.19
C ILE A 67 -3.23 -19.39 21.70
N SER A 68 -2.97 -18.36 22.53
CA SER A 68 -3.01 -18.50 23.99
C SER A 68 -4.42 -18.86 24.49
N ASN A 69 -5.46 -18.22 23.95
CA ASN A 69 -6.86 -18.55 24.25
C ASN A 69 -7.20 -19.99 23.86
N PHE A 70 -6.71 -20.45 22.70
CA PHE A 70 -6.92 -21.83 22.25
C PHE A 70 -6.18 -22.85 23.12
N VAL A 71 -4.94 -22.57 23.53
CA VAL A 71 -4.14 -23.43 24.42
C VAL A 71 -4.77 -23.50 25.82
N ILE A 72 -5.26 -22.37 26.36
CA ILE A 72 -5.96 -22.34 27.65
C ILE A 72 -7.24 -23.19 27.58
N TRP A 73 -8.03 -23.06 26.52
CA TRP A 73 -9.21 -23.89 26.30
C TRP A 73 -8.89 -25.39 26.19
N ALA A 74 -7.85 -25.75 25.45
CA ALA A 74 -7.41 -27.14 25.31
C ALA A 74 -6.91 -27.72 26.65
N LYS A 75 -6.19 -26.90 27.45
CA LYS A 75 -5.69 -27.28 28.77
C LYS A 75 -6.82 -27.45 29.80
N GLN A 76 -7.87 -26.63 29.72
CA GLN A 76 -9.09 -26.79 30.53
C GLN A 76 -9.79 -28.13 30.27
N LYS A 77 -9.84 -28.58 29.00
CA LYS A 77 -10.40 -29.90 28.64
C LYS A 77 -9.54 -31.08 29.14
N SER A 78 -8.24 -30.87 29.32
CA SER A 78 -7.29 -31.90 29.78
C SER A 78 -7.18 -32.00 31.31
N GLY A 79 -7.48 -30.94 32.05
CA GLY A 79 -7.34 -30.89 33.52
C GLY A 79 -8.51 -31.49 34.32
N GLY A 80 -9.64 -31.78 33.67
CA GLY A 80 -10.87 -32.29 34.31
C GLY A 80 -10.95 -33.82 34.45
N LYS A 81 -9.82 -34.55 34.31
CA LYS A 81 -9.74 -35.98 34.63
C LYS A 81 -8.87 -36.20 35.87
N LYS A 82 -9.40 -35.86 37.04
CA LYS A 82 -9.14 -36.56 38.29
C LYS A 82 -10.45 -36.70 39.04
#